data_AF-A0A1H2BM88-F1
#
_entry.id   AF-A0A1H2BM88-F1
#
_cell.length_a   1.000
_cell.length_b   1.000
_cell.length_c   1.000
_cell.angle_alpha   90.00
_cell.angle_beta   90.00
_cell.angle_gamma   90.00
#
_symmetry.space_group_name_H-M   'P 1'
#
loop_
_entity.id
_entity.type
_entity.pdbx_description
1 polymer ?
#
loop_
_entity_poly.entity_id
_entity_poly.type
_entity_poly.pdbx_seq_one_letter_code
_entity_poly.pdbx_strand_id
1 'polypeptide(L)'
;MKGVVLILCLLALPASAEVFTYIDAHGNRVYTDQPRGNAKRVPIATSNRMPATPTGSAPSRQTRNATPQPPFHYDMLRVLVPEPDATIRSSAGELIVSITSEPALQEGHRYRLLLDGQPTGEPGLSPVFPLSNIDRGSHHLSAEILDADGRTVERTANQPFHMLRISLAQKRQVKPCTKDDYGVRPECPLKDKPEEPKNPFLRFF
;
A
#
# COMPACT_ATOMS: atom_id res chain seq x y z
N MET A 1 9.52 -15.91 65.22
CA MET A 1 8.14 -16.12 64.70
C MET A 1 8.10 -17.05 63.47
N LYS A 2 8.95 -18.09 63.41
CA LYS A 2 8.91 -19.13 62.35
C LYS A 2 8.58 -20.52 62.92
N GLY A 3 8.87 -20.76 64.21
CA GLY A 3 8.54 -22.02 64.89
C GLY A 3 7.06 -22.21 65.23
N VAL A 4 6.29 -21.13 65.43
CA VAL A 4 4.86 -21.23 65.78
C VAL A 4 4.01 -21.71 64.60
N VAL A 5 4.37 -21.35 63.37
CA VAL A 5 3.67 -21.79 62.16
C VAL A 5 3.91 -23.28 61.87
N LEU A 6 5.09 -23.81 62.21
CA LEU A 6 5.42 -25.22 62.01
C LEU A 6 4.68 -26.15 63.00
N ILE A 7 4.37 -25.67 64.21
CA ILE A 7 3.63 -26.43 65.23
C ILE A 7 2.14 -26.53 64.88
N LEU A 8 1.56 -25.51 64.23
CA LEU A 8 0.13 -25.51 63.89
C LEU A 8 -0.24 -26.51 62.77
N CYS A 9 0.69 -26.86 61.89
CA CYS A 9 0.46 -27.87 60.85
C CYS A 9 0.49 -29.33 61.36
N LEU A 10 0.93 -29.58 62.59
CA LEU A 10 1.04 -30.95 63.12
C LEU A 10 -0.27 -31.52 63.71
N LEU A 11 -1.36 -30.73 63.74
CA LEU A 11 -2.64 -31.11 64.36
C LEU A 11 -3.74 -31.52 63.36
N ALA A 12 -3.44 -31.62 62.07
CA ALA A 12 -4.40 -32.11 61.08
C ALA A 12 -4.45 -33.64 61.08
N LEU A 13 -5.11 -34.25 62.08
CA LEU A 13 -5.46 -35.67 62.00
C LEU A 13 -6.59 -35.89 60.99
N PRO A 14 -6.49 -36.90 60.10
CA PRO A 14 -7.59 -37.25 59.21
C PRO A 14 -8.74 -37.88 60.00
N ALA A 15 -9.92 -37.27 59.96
CA ALA A 15 -11.14 -37.86 60.51
C ALA A 15 -11.63 -38.96 59.54
N SER A 16 -11.61 -40.23 59.97
CA SER A 16 -12.21 -41.33 59.23
C SER A 16 -13.69 -41.47 59.60
N ALA A 17 -14.60 -41.26 58.65
CA ALA A 17 -16.02 -41.54 58.82
C ALA A 17 -16.30 -43.02 58.49
N GLU A 18 -16.75 -43.79 59.47
CA GLU A 18 -17.18 -45.18 59.30
C GLU A 18 -18.71 -45.24 59.31
N VAL A 19 -19.32 -45.80 58.26
CA VAL A 19 -20.77 -45.93 58.13
C VAL A 19 -21.22 -47.32 58.56
N PHE A 20 -22.19 -47.39 59.47
CA PHE A 20 -22.75 -48.65 59.99
C PHE A 20 -24.18 -48.86 59.50
N THR A 21 -24.56 -50.12 59.25
CA THR A 21 -25.94 -50.47 58.86
C THR A 21 -26.53 -51.53 59.79
N TYR A 22 -27.82 -51.39 60.11
CA TYR A 22 -28.59 -52.40 60.82
C TYR A 22 -30.03 -52.46 60.27
N ILE A 23 -30.74 -53.54 60.59
CA ILE A 23 -32.15 -53.71 60.24
C ILE A 23 -32.98 -53.43 61.50
N ASP A 24 -33.96 -52.53 61.38
CA ASP A 24 -34.86 -52.21 62.49
C ASP A 24 -35.93 -53.30 62.72
N ALA A 25 -36.71 -53.18 63.80
CA ALA A 25 -37.74 -54.15 64.15
C ALA A 25 -38.88 -54.25 63.12
N HIS A 26 -38.96 -53.33 62.16
CA HIS A 26 -39.94 -53.31 61.08
C HIS A 26 -39.37 -53.84 59.74
N GLY A 27 -38.13 -54.34 59.74
CA GLY A 27 -37.49 -54.93 58.56
C GLY A 27 -36.81 -53.93 57.63
N ASN A 28 -36.72 -52.66 57.99
CA ASN A 28 -36.11 -51.63 57.16
C ASN A 28 -34.61 -51.48 57.46
N ARG A 29 -33.81 -51.30 56.40
CA ARG A 29 -32.36 -51.11 56.51
C ARG A 29 -32.04 -49.63 56.74
N VAL A 30 -31.46 -49.31 57.89
CA VAL A 30 -31.09 -47.95 58.29
C VAL A 30 -29.56 -47.81 58.32
N TYR A 31 -29.05 -46.66 57.90
CA TYR A 31 -27.64 -46.30 57.92
C TYR A 31 -27.39 -45.23 58.98
N THR A 32 -26.36 -45.41 59.81
CA THR A 32 -26.03 -44.51 60.93
C THR A 32 -24.52 -44.34 61.06
N ASP A 33 -24.10 -43.13 61.43
CA ASP A 33 -22.70 -42.76 61.69
C ASP A 33 -22.28 -43.02 63.16
N GLN A 34 -23.22 -43.43 64.02
CA GLN A 34 -22.95 -43.84 65.39
C GLN A 34 -23.18 -45.35 65.59
N PRO A 35 -22.22 -46.09 66.18
CA PRO A 35 -22.36 -47.52 66.40
C PRO A 35 -23.39 -47.78 67.51
N ARG A 36 -24.45 -48.54 67.19
CA ARG A 36 -25.39 -49.09 68.17
C ARG A 36 -25.48 -50.60 68.00
N GLY A 37 -25.28 -51.32 69.12
CA GLY A 37 -25.50 -52.77 69.25
C GLY A 37 -24.96 -53.60 68.07
N ASN A 38 -25.88 -54.23 67.34
CA ASN A 38 -25.61 -55.28 66.34
C ASN A 38 -25.33 -54.75 64.92
N ALA A 39 -24.84 -53.52 64.80
CA ALA A 39 -24.60 -52.90 63.50
C ALA A 39 -23.37 -53.49 62.80
N LYS A 40 -23.53 -53.89 61.53
CA LYS A 40 -22.43 -54.43 60.71
C LYS A 40 -21.75 -53.29 59.95
N ARG A 41 -20.41 -53.25 60.02
CA ARG A 41 -19.58 -52.25 59.34
C ARG A 41 -19.66 -52.47 57.83
N VAL A 42 -20.01 -51.43 57.07
CA VAL A 42 -20.09 -51.50 55.59
C VAL A 42 -18.76 -51.04 55.01
N PRO A 43 -18.00 -51.90 54.30
CA PRO A 43 -16.76 -51.47 53.65
C PRO A 43 -17.11 -50.57 52.45
N ILE A 44 -16.68 -49.30 52.52
CA ILE A 44 -16.78 -48.37 51.39
C ILE A 44 -15.66 -48.73 50.40
N ALA A 45 -16.03 -49.13 49.19
CA ALA A 45 -15.06 -49.40 48.13
C ALA A 45 -14.38 -48.10 47.67
N THR A 46 -13.05 -48.12 47.56
CA THR A 46 -12.26 -46.99 47.08
C THR A 46 -12.69 -46.59 45.67
N SER A 47 -13.08 -45.33 45.48
CA SER A 47 -13.50 -44.80 44.18
C SER A 47 -12.39 -44.95 43.12
N ASN A 48 -12.74 -45.49 41.95
CA ASN A 48 -11.84 -45.64 40.81
C ASN A 48 -11.29 -44.27 40.38
N ARG A 49 -9.99 -44.03 40.63
CA ARG A 49 -9.27 -42.88 40.09
C ARG A 49 -8.52 -43.31 38.83
N MET A 50 -8.86 -42.69 37.71
CA MET A 50 -8.12 -42.83 36.46
C MET A 50 -6.86 -41.95 36.53
N PRO A 51 -5.67 -42.41 36.10
CA PRO A 51 -4.47 -41.57 36.05
C PRO A 51 -4.68 -40.42 35.07
N ALA A 52 -4.27 -39.21 35.44
CA ALA A 52 -4.25 -38.07 34.53
C ALA A 52 -3.23 -38.32 33.42
N THR A 53 -3.66 -38.31 32.17
CA THR A 53 -2.77 -38.24 31.01
C THR A 53 -1.99 -36.93 31.07
N PRO A 54 -0.66 -36.93 30.87
CA PRO A 54 0.10 -35.69 30.80
C PRO A 54 -0.45 -34.88 29.64
N THR A 55 -1.00 -33.72 29.93
CA THR A 55 -1.45 -32.77 28.91
C THR A 55 -0.20 -32.38 28.14
N GLY A 56 -0.11 -32.89 26.90
CA GLY A 56 0.90 -32.44 25.95
C GLY A 56 0.92 -30.92 25.95
N SER A 57 2.12 -30.37 26.00
CA SER A 57 2.43 -28.96 25.83
C SER A 57 1.41 -28.31 24.88
N ALA A 58 0.80 -27.21 25.35
CA ALA A 58 -0.02 -26.36 24.50
C ALA A 58 0.68 -26.19 23.16
N PRO A 59 -0.02 -26.33 22.01
CA PRO A 59 0.62 -26.17 20.73
C PRO A 59 1.27 -24.79 20.76
N SER A 60 2.60 -24.77 20.70
CA SER A 60 3.35 -23.55 20.40
C SER A 60 2.62 -22.96 19.21
N ARG A 61 2.09 -21.75 19.39
CA ARG A 61 1.47 -20.99 18.32
C ARG A 61 2.60 -20.80 17.32
N GLN A 62 2.73 -21.76 16.42
CA GLN A 62 3.62 -21.68 15.29
C GLN A 62 3.16 -20.39 14.64
N THR A 63 3.98 -19.35 14.78
CA THR A 63 3.95 -18.22 13.87
C THR A 63 3.89 -18.89 12.52
N ARG A 64 2.73 -18.85 11.88
CA ARG A 64 2.63 -19.29 10.49
C ARG A 64 3.69 -18.44 9.84
N ASN A 65 4.83 -19.04 9.53
CA ASN A 65 5.78 -18.46 8.62
C ASN A 65 4.93 -18.21 7.40
N ALA A 66 4.55 -16.95 7.20
CA ALA A 66 3.78 -16.54 6.06
C ALA A 66 4.61 -17.02 4.89
N THR A 67 4.14 -18.08 4.22
CA THR A 67 4.72 -18.52 2.97
C THR A 67 4.86 -17.25 2.13
N PRO A 68 6.07 -16.87 1.68
CA PRO A 68 6.24 -15.65 0.92
C PRO A 68 5.22 -15.68 -0.21
N GLN A 69 4.22 -14.80 -0.13
CA GLN A 69 3.30 -14.65 -1.24
C GLN A 69 4.15 -14.21 -2.43
N PRO A 70 3.91 -14.78 -3.63
CA PRO A 70 4.65 -14.36 -4.80
C PRO A 70 4.52 -12.84 -4.94
N PRO A 71 5.61 -12.14 -5.31
CA PRO A 71 5.56 -10.70 -5.50
C PRO A 71 4.50 -10.39 -6.54
N PHE A 72 3.65 -9.41 -6.22
CA PHE A 72 2.62 -8.95 -7.13
C PHE A 72 3.26 -8.42 -8.42
N HIS A 73 2.74 -8.84 -9.58
CA HIS A 73 3.18 -8.35 -10.88
C HIS A 73 2.02 -7.72 -11.65
N TYR A 74 2.35 -6.82 -12.56
CA TYR A 74 1.40 -6.34 -13.56
C TYR A 74 1.57 -7.18 -14.82
N ASP A 75 0.46 -7.62 -15.40
CA ASP A 75 0.47 -8.39 -16.65
C ASP A 75 0.72 -7.46 -17.85
N MET A 76 0.30 -6.20 -17.73
CA MET A 76 0.46 -5.19 -18.76
C MET A 76 0.66 -3.80 -18.16
N LEU A 77 1.57 -3.04 -18.76
CA LEU A 77 1.70 -1.61 -18.60
C LEU A 77 1.99 -1.01 -19.99
N ARG A 78 1.22 -0.02 -20.43
CA ARG A 78 1.40 0.57 -21.76
C ARG A 78 1.03 2.04 -21.80
N VAL A 79 1.77 2.82 -22.58
CA VAL A 79 1.39 4.18 -22.97
C VAL A 79 0.33 4.09 -24.07
N LEU A 80 -0.86 4.62 -23.82
CA LEU A 80 -1.97 4.68 -24.77
C LEU A 80 -1.90 5.91 -25.66
N VAL A 81 -1.57 7.06 -25.06
CA VAL A 81 -1.46 8.34 -25.75
C VAL A 81 -0.15 8.99 -25.30
N PRO A 82 0.68 9.51 -26.22
CA PRO A 82 0.55 9.42 -27.67
C PRO A 82 0.70 7.99 -28.20
N GLU A 83 0.41 7.76 -29.49
CA GLU A 83 0.77 6.51 -30.17
C GLU A 83 2.30 6.44 -30.42
N PRO A 84 2.87 5.25 -30.63
CA PRO A 84 4.27 5.12 -31.02
C PRO A 84 4.59 5.92 -32.29
N ASP A 85 5.72 6.64 -32.29
CA ASP A 85 6.17 7.50 -33.38
C ASP A 85 5.19 8.63 -33.77
N ALA A 86 4.24 8.97 -32.90
CA ALA A 86 3.28 10.02 -33.16
C ALA A 86 3.96 11.39 -33.28
N THR A 87 3.48 12.20 -34.22
CA THR A 87 3.92 13.58 -34.40
C THR A 87 2.92 14.54 -33.77
N ILE A 88 3.36 15.23 -32.73
CA ILE A 88 2.55 16.17 -31.96
C ILE A 88 2.97 17.59 -32.31
N ARG A 89 2.00 18.43 -32.70
CA ARG A 89 2.21 19.83 -33.05
C ARG A 89 1.70 20.72 -31.94
N SER A 90 2.61 21.33 -31.18
CA SER A 90 2.25 22.30 -30.15
C SER A 90 3.27 23.43 -30.10
N SER A 91 2.82 24.68 -30.22
CA SER A 91 3.72 25.83 -30.11
C SER A 91 4.28 26.03 -28.69
N ALA A 92 3.50 25.63 -27.68
CA ALA A 92 3.84 25.68 -26.26
C ALA A 92 4.55 24.40 -25.76
N GLY A 93 4.64 23.35 -26.60
CA GLY A 93 5.22 22.07 -26.19
C GLY A 93 4.32 21.31 -25.22
N GLU A 94 3.01 21.40 -25.41
CA GLU A 94 2.00 20.71 -24.60
C GLU A 94 1.74 19.29 -25.13
N LEU A 95 1.66 18.33 -24.22
CA LEU A 95 1.35 16.93 -24.51
C LEU A 95 0.61 16.31 -23.33
N ILE A 96 -0.45 15.55 -23.61
CA ILE A 96 -1.09 14.70 -22.59
C ILE A 96 -0.63 13.28 -22.84
N VAL A 97 -0.06 12.67 -21.81
CA VAL A 97 0.32 11.26 -21.82
C VAL A 97 -0.70 10.47 -21.01
N SER A 98 -1.22 9.40 -21.57
CA SER A 98 -2.17 8.50 -20.91
C SER A 98 -1.60 7.09 -20.91
N ILE A 99 -1.65 6.43 -19.76
CA ILE A 99 -1.11 5.09 -19.53
C ILE A 99 -2.26 4.17 -19.11
N THR A 100 -2.10 2.87 -19.34
CA THR A 100 -2.98 1.84 -18.81
C THR A 100 -2.17 0.72 -18.19
N SER A 101 -2.71 0.08 -17.15
CA SER A 101 -2.15 -1.13 -16.56
C SER A 101 -3.24 -2.19 -16.42
N GLU A 102 -2.84 -3.45 -16.53
CA GLU A 102 -3.67 -4.58 -16.12
C GLU A 102 -2.86 -5.48 -15.17
N PRO A 103 -3.41 -5.84 -14.01
CA PRO A 103 -4.63 -5.28 -13.39
C PRO A 103 -4.51 -3.77 -13.09
N ALA A 104 -5.62 -3.15 -12.65
CA ALA A 104 -5.62 -1.76 -12.22
C ALA A 104 -4.58 -1.52 -11.11
N LEU A 105 -4.13 -0.27 -10.99
CA LEU A 105 -3.10 0.13 -10.03
C LEU A 105 -3.44 -0.38 -8.62
N GLN A 106 -2.55 -1.20 -8.06
CA GLN A 106 -2.68 -1.72 -6.71
C GLN A 106 -2.62 -0.62 -5.67
N GLU A 107 -3.26 -0.86 -4.53
CA GLU A 107 -3.16 0.03 -3.38
C GLU A 107 -1.70 0.18 -2.94
N GLY A 108 -1.30 1.41 -2.61
CA GLY A 108 0.08 1.72 -2.25
C GLY A 108 1.04 1.92 -3.44
N HIS A 109 0.70 1.45 -4.65
CA HIS A 109 1.52 1.65 -5.84
C HIS A 109 1.28 3.03 -6.47
N ARG A 110 2.24 3.52 -7.25
CA ARG A 110 2.19 4.83 -7.91
C ARG A 110 2.75 4.76 -9.33
N TYR A 111 2.15 5.47 -10.26
CA TYR A 111 2.70 5.69 -11.59
C TYR A 111 3.74 6.80 -11.57
N ARG A 112 4.81 6.63 -12.36
CA ARG A 112 5.81 7.66 -12.65
C ARG A 112 6.04 7.70 -14.16
N LEU A 113 5.91 8.89 -14.75
CA LEU A 113 6.23 9.11 -16.15
C LEU A 113 7.65 9.64 -16.31
N LEU A 114 8.38 9.06 -17.26
CA LEU A 114 9.71 9.48 -17.65
C LEU A 114 9.71 10.00 -19.09
N LEU A 115 10.35 11.15 -19.27
CA LEU A 115 10.64 11.75 -20.57
C LEU A 115 12.16 11.73 -20.75
N ASP A 116 12.63 11.06 -21.81
CA ASP A 116 14.05 10.87 -22.11
C ASP A 116 14.85 10.26 -20.93
N GLY A 117 14.18 9.37 -20.19
CA GLY A 117 14.74 8.71 -19.01
C GLY A 117 14.73 9.55 -17.72
N GLN A 118 14.24 10.79 -17.76
CA GLN A 118 14.10 11.65 -16.58
C GLN A 118 12.66 11.68 -16.08
N PRO A 119 12.43 11.61 -14.75
CA PRO A 119 11.09 11.72 -14.20
C PRO A 119 10.51 13.11 -14.47
N THR A 120 9.27 13.14 -14.94
CA THR A 120 8.56 14.39 -15.27
C THR A 120 7.89 15.04 -14.06
N GLY A 121 7.77 14.31 -12.95
CA GLY A 121 7.18 14.77 -11.71
C GLY A 121 7.15 13.67 -10.65
N GLU A 122 6.47 13.96 -9.54
CA GLU A 122 6.31 13.02 -8.43
C GLU A 122 5.42 11.83 -8.80
N PRO A 123 5.67 10.63 -8.25
CA PRO A 123 4.82 9.47 -8.46
C PRO A 123 3.39 9.71 -7.97
N GLY A 124 2.40 9.37 -8.80
CA GLY A 124 0.98 9.65 -8.55
C GLY A 124 0.07 8.45 -8.77
N LEU A 125 -1.21 8.61 -8.41
CA LEU A 125 -2.25 7.61 -8.68
C LEU A 125 -2.86 7.77 -10.08
N SER A 126 -2.75 8.97 -10.66
CA SER A 126 -3.32 9.28 -11.97
C SER A 126 -2.52 8.58 -13.07
N PRO A 127 -3.18 7.87 -14.00
CA PRO A 127 -2.54 7.34 -15.21
C PRO A 127 -2.40 8.41 -16.31
N VAL A 128 -2.87 9.64 -16.08
CA VAL A 128 -2.82 10.76 -17.03
C VAL A 128 -1.86 11.83 -16.55
N PHE A 129 -0.97 12.25 -17.43
CA PHE A 129 0.14 13.17 -17.17
C PHE A 129 0.12 14.33 -18.18
N PRO A 130 -0.26 15.54 -17.76
CA PRO A 130 -0.10 16.72 -18.58
C PRO A 130 1.35 17.21 -18.55
N LEU A 131 1.97 17.32 -19.72
CA LEU A 131 3.30 17.88 -19.90
C LEU A 131 3.21 19.21 -20.65
N SER A 132 4.14 20.12 -20.34
CA SER A 132 4.26 21.41 -20.98
C SER A 132 5.72 21.75 -21.21
N ASN A 133 5.98 22.68 -22.14
CA ASN A 133 7.32 23.14 -22.48
C ASN A 133 8.28 22.01 -22.92
N ILE A 134 7.76 20.98 -23.59
CA ILE A 134 8.59 19.99 -24.27
C ILE A 134 9.27 20.68 -25.47
N ASP A 135 10.57 20.44 -25.63
CA ASP A 135 11.33 20.98 -26.74
C ASP A 135 10.94 20.34 -28.08
N ARG A 136 11.32 21.00 -29.18
CA ARG A 136 11.12 20.44 -30.53
C ARG A 136 12.12 19.31 -30.77
N GLY A 137 11.67 18.23 -31.40
CA GLY A 137 12.54 17.11 -31.76
C GLY A 137 11.90 15.76 -31.47
N SER A 138 12.74 14.72 -31.46
CA SER A 138 12.34 13.37 -31.08
C SER A 138 12.61 13.14 -29.61
N HIS A 139 11.64 12.57 -28.92
CA HIS A 139 11.69 12.29 -27.49
C HIS A 139 11.20 10.87 -27.25
N HIS A 140 11.53 10.33 -26.08
CA HIS A 140 11.13 8.99 -25.66
C HIS A 140 10.33 9.03 -24.35
N LEU A 141 9.16 8.42 -24.35
CA LEU A 141 8.34 8.24 -23.17
C LEU A 141 8.53 6.84 -22.61
N SER A 142 8.63 6.73 -21.29
CA SER A 142 8.43 5.45 -20.59
C SER A 142 7.67 5.69 -19.31
N ALA A 143 6.86 4.73 -18.90
CA ALA A 143 6.12 4.77 -17.65
C ALA A 143 6.60 3.66 -16.73
N GLU A 144 6.63 3.94 -15.43
CA GLU A 144 7.00 3.00 -14.39
C GLU A 144 5.89 2.93 -13.35
N ILE A 145 5.69 1.77 -12.76
CA ILE A 145 4.92 1.60 -11.53
C ILE A 145 5.90 1.37 -10.40
N LEU A 146 5.78 2.18 -9.35
CA LEU A 146 6.53 2.07 -8.11
C LEU A 146 5.67 1.41 -7.02
N ASP A 147 6.29 0.57 -6.19
CA ASP A 147 5.66 0.05 -4.97
C ASP A 147 5.64 1.11 -3.85
N ALA A 148 5.11 0.73 -2.68
CA ALA A 148 5.06 1.59 -1.51
C ALA A 148 6.45 1.97 -0.95
N ASP A 149 7.49 1.18 -1.26
CA ASP A 149 8.89 1.43 -0.89
C ASP A 149 9.63 2.27 -1.95
N GLY A 150 8.97 2.62 -3.06
CA GLY A 150 9.55 3.37 -4.18
C GLY A 150 10.35 2.53 -5.18
N ARG A 151 10.29 1.20 -5.11
CA ARG A 151 10.95 0.31 -6.06
C ARG A 151 10.12 0.16 -7.33
N THR A 152 10.78 0.11 -8.48
CA THR A 152 10.12 -0.14 -9.76
C THR A 152 9.64 -1.59 -9.84
N VAL A 153 8.33 -1.77 -9.93
CA VAL A 153 7.65 -3.07 -10.08
C VAL A 153 7.51 -3.43 -11.55
N GLU A 154 7.13 -2.46 -12.37
CA GLU A 154 6.90 -2.65 -13.81
C GLU A 154 7.34 -1.41 -14.59
N ARG A 155 7.79 -1.59 -15.83
CA ARG A 155 8.22 -0.49 -16.70
C ARG A 155 7.89 -0.76 -18.17
N THR A 156 7.33 0.25 -18.84
CA THR A 156 7.09 0.16 -20.29
C THR A 156 8.39 0.24 -21.08
N ALA A 157 8.38 -0.32 -22.28
CA ALA A 157 9.37 0.01 -23.29
C ALA A 157 9.38 1.52 -23.59
N ASN A 158 10.52 2.02 -24.08
CA ASN A 158 10.65 3.40 -24.53
C ASN A 158 9.83 3.60 -25.82
N GLN A 159 8.85 4.49 -25.76
CA GLN A 159 8.01 4.83 -26.89
C GLN A 159 8.43 6.18 -27.48
N PRO A 160 8.95 6.22 -28.71
CA PRO A 160 9.31 7.46 -29.38
C PRO A 160 8.07 8.30 -29.72
N PHE A 161 8.22 9.63 -29.69
CA PHE A 161 7.30 10.59 -30.28
C PHE A 161 8.08 11.81 -30.80
N HIS A 162 7.44 12.60 -31.67
CA HIS A 162 8.05 13.76 -32.29
C HIS A 162 7.28 15.04 -31.97
N MET A 163 7.96 16.03 -31.40
CA MET A 163 7.43 17.33 -31.07
C MET A 163 7.78 18.37 -32.12
N LEU A 164 6.74 18.97 -32.72
CA LEU A 164 6.84 20.06 -33.69
C LEU A 164 6.35 21.36 -33.06
N ARG A 165 7.29 22.28 -32.82
CA ARG A 165 6.99 23.67 -32.43
C ARG A 165 7.13 24.59 -33.65
N ILE A 166 6.22 25.55 -33.80
CA ILE A 166 6.33 26.58 -34.85
C ILE A 166 7.49 27.53 -34.53
N SER A 167 8.26 27.91 -35.54
CA SER A 167 9.35 28.87 -35.38
C SER A 167 8.82 30.31 -35.22
N LEU A 168 9.63 31.21 -34.67
CA LEU A 168 9.31 32.64 -34.63
C LEU A 168 9.14 33.22 -36.05
N ALA A 169 9.94 32.76 -37.01
CA ALA A 169 9.79 33.15 -38.42
C ALA A 169 8.44 32.71 -39.00
N GLN A 170 8.00 31.50 -38.69
CA GLN A 170 6.70 30.99 -39.12
C GLN A 170 5.55 31.76 -38.44
N LYS A 171 5.68 32.12 -37.16
CA LYS A 171 4.73 33.03 -36.48
C LYS A 171 4.65 34.39 -37.18
N ARG A 172 5.78 34.95 -37.60
CA ARG A 172 5.85 36.22 -38.36
C ARG A 172 5.24 36.11 -39.76
N GLN A 173 5.36 34.97 -40.43
CA GLN A 173 4.69 34.73 -41.72
C GLN A 173 3.16 34.69 -41.57
N VAL A 174 2.65 34.04 -40.51
CA VAL A 174 1.20 33.97 -40.23
C VAL A 174 0.65 35.31 -39.77
N LYS A 175 1.37 36.03 -38.89
CA LYS A 175 1.01 37.37 -38.43
C LYS A 175 2.19 38.32 -38.60
N PRO A 176 2.30 38.99 -39.77
CA PRO A 176 3.35 39.96 -40.04
C PRO A 176 3.44 41.05 -38.96
N CYS A 177 4.66 41.48 -38.66
CA CYS A 177 4.92 42.55 -37.69
C CYS A 177 4.42 43.88 -38.24
N THR A 178 3.63 44.60 -37.46
CA THR A 178 3.34 46.03 -37.71
C THR A 178 4.37 46.91 -36.99
N LYS A 179 4.37 48.22 -37.25
CA LYS A 179 5.36 49.16 -36.67
C LYS A 179 5.39 49.16 -35.14
N ASP A 180 4.25 48.89 -34.52
CA ASP A 180 4.07 48.91 -33.06
C ASP A 180 4.41 47.55 -32.42
N ASP A 181 4.45 46.48 -33.20
CA ASP A 181 4.77 45.13 -32.72
C ASP A 181 6.28 44.96 -32.41
N TYR A 182 7.13 45.79 -33.01
CA TYR A 182 8.58 45.72 -32.87
C TYR A 182 9.03 46.05 -31.44
N GLY A 183 9.69 45.08 -30.79
CA GLY A 183 10.13 45.19 -29.39
C GLY A 183 9.11 44.70 -28.36
N VAL A 184 7.88 44.40 -28.78
CA VAL A 184 6.83 43.83 -27.92
C VAL A 184 6.72 42.33 -28.14
N ARG A 185 6.65 41.91 -29.40
CA ARG A 185 6.52 40.49 -29.78
C ARG A 185 7.92 39.88 -29.98
N PRO A 186 8.22 38.69 -29.42
CA PRO A 186 9.54 38.05 -29.58
C PRO A 186 9.88 37.74 -31.05
N GLU A 187 8.89 37.57 -31.91
CA GLU A 187 9.06 37.41 -33.36
C GLU A 187 9.36 38.71 -34.12
N CYS A 188 9.29 39.87 -33.46
CA CYS A 188 9.49 41.21 -34.04
C CYS A 188 10.60 41.96 -33.29
N PRO A 189 11.89 41.63 -33.49
CA PRO A 189 12.99 42.29 -32.80
C PRO A 189 13.15 43.76 -33.24
N LEU A 190 13.47 44.66 -32.31
CA LEU A 190 13.66 46.10 -32.58
C LEU A 190 14.66 46.40 -33.71
N LYS A 191 15.66 45.53 -33.89
CA LYS A 191 16.68 45.64 -34.94
C LYS A 191 16.11 45.56 -36.36
N ASP A 192 14.95 44.91 -36.52
CA ASP A 192 14.29 44.72 -37.81
C ASP A 192 13.22 45.79 -38.09
N LYS A 193 13.07 46.78 -37.20
CA LYS A 193 12.05 47.82 -37.35
C LYS A 193 12.39 48.68 -38.58
N PRO A 194 11.49 48.81 -39.57
CA PRO A 194 11.75 49.65 -40.74
C PRO A 194 11.89 51.12 -40.33
N GLU A 195 12.86 51.82 -40.92
CA GLU A 195 13.05 53.25 -40.70
C GLU A 195 11.81 54.01 -41.19
N GLU A 196 11.37 54.99 -40.39
CA GLU A 196 10.28 55.85 -40.81
C GLU A 196 10.73 56.75 -41.96
N PRO A 197 9.93 56.88 -43.04
CA PRO A 197 10.28 57.77 -44.12
C PRO A 197 10.39 59.19 -43.56
N LYS A 198 11.59 59.78 -43.65
CA LYS A 198 11.84 61.16 -43.24
C LYS A 198 10.87 62.05 -44.02
N ASN A 199 9.90 62.63 -43.31
CA ASN A 199 8.88 63.46 -43.93
C ASN A 199 9.56 64.70 -44.54
N PRO A 200 9.62 64.85 -45.87
CA PRO A 200 10.39 65.92 -46.50
C PRO A 200 9.85 67.33 -46.19
N PHE A 201 8.62 67.42 -45.68
CA PHE A 201 7.95 68.66 -45.30
C PHE A 201 8.29 69.16 -43.89
N LEU A 202 8.98 68.39 -43.06
CA LEU A 202 9.42 68.82 -41.72
C LEU A 202 10.78 69.53 -41.72
N ARG A 203 11.32 69.90 -42.90
CA ARG A 203 12.58 70.64 -43.04
C ARG A 203 12.42 72.17 -43.09
N PHE A 204 11.18 72.67 -43.03
CA PHE A 204 10.87 74.08 -43.29
C PHE A 204 10.25 74.84 -42.10
N PHE A 205 10.36 74.31 -40.88
CA PHE A 205 10.00 75.01 -39.65
C PHE A 205 11.16 74.98 -38.66
#